data_AF-A0A962V5V5-F1
#
_entry.id   AF-A0A962V5V5-F1
#
_cell.length_a   1.000
_cell.length_b   1.000
_cell.length_c   1.000
_cell.angle_alpha   90.00
_cell.angle_beta   90.00
_cell.angle_gamma   90.00
#
_symmetry.space_group_name_H-M   'P 1'
#
loop_
_entity.id
_entity.type
_entity.pdbx_description
1 polymer ?
#
loop_
_entity_poly.entity_id
_entity_poly.type
_entity_poly.pdbx_seq_one_letter_code
_entity_poly.pdbx_strand_id
1 'polypeptide(L)' 'ADISKLREGTELTLKMLAAAVAKFGVSEINPHGEKFNPEWHEAMAMQPSSEAEPNTVMQVIQKGYRL' A
#
# COMPACT_ATOMS: atom_id res chain seq x y z
N ALA A 1 -0.25 20.49 -21.44
CA ALA A 1 0.60 20.30 -20.25
C ALA A 1 1.37 19.00 -20.41
N ASP A 2 2.62 18.94 -19.96
CA ASP A 2 3.41 17.70 -19.99
C ASP A 2 2.93 16.73 -18.91
N ILE A 3 2.44 15.57 -19.31
CA ILE A 3 1.88 14.54 -18.42
C ILE A 3 2.93 14.08 -17.41
N SER A 4 4.21 14.03 -17.81
CA SER A 4 5.30 13.59 -16.94
C SER A 4 5.50 14.53 -15.75
N LYS A 5 5.43 15.85 -16.01
CA LYS A 5 5.55 16.87 -14.97
C LYS A 5 4.35 16.88 -14.02
N LEU A 6 3.14 16.62 -14.55
CA LEU A 6 1.96 16.50 -13.71
C LEU A 6 2.07 15.30 -12.76
N ARG A 7 2.54 14.15 -13.28
CA ARG A 7 2.79 12.95 -12.46
C ARG A 7 3.80 13.22 -11.35
N GLU A 8 4.93 13.83 -11.68
CA GLU A 8 5.98 14.17 -10.71
C GLU A 8 5.45 15.10 -9.58
N GLY A 9 4.72 16.16 -9.94
CA GLY A 9 4.12 17.05 -8.95
C GLY A 9 3.10 16.35 -8.04
N THR A 10 2.37 15.38 -8.60
CA THR A 10 1.41 14.57 -7.84
C THR A 10 2.12 13.61 -6.88
N GLU A 11 3.19 12.95 -7.32
CA GLU A 11 4.03 12.09 -6.48
C GLU A 11 4.67 12.88 -5.32
N LEU A 12 5.13 14.11 -5.59
CA LEU A 12 5.67 14.99 -4.56
C LEU A 12 4.61 15.36 -3.51
N THR A 13 3.41 15.70 -3.95
CA THR A 13 2.28 16.03 -3.07
C THR A 13 1.90 14.84 -2.19
N LEU A 14 1.83 13.64 -2.77
CA LEU A 14 1.58 12.40 -2.03
C LEU A 14 2.64 12.16 -0.95
N LYS A 15 3.92 12.36 -1.26
CA LYS A 15 5.02 12.23 -0.32
C LYS A 15 4.91 13.23 0.84
N MET A 16 4.53 14.48 0.54
CA MET A 16 4.33 15.52 1.56
C MET A 16 3.18 15.17 2.50
N LEU A 17 2.06 14.68 1.96
CA LEU A 17 0.92 14.24 2.76
C LEU A 17 1.29 13.08 3.69
N ALA A 18 1.95 12.04 3.16
CA ALA A 18 2.41 10.90 3.96
C ALA A 18 3.36 11.34 5.08
N ALA A 19 4.30 12.24 4.78
CA ALA A 19 5.22 12.78 5.79
C ALA A 19 4.51 13.63 6.85
N ALA A 20 3.44 14.34 6.49
CA ALA A 20 2.67 15.14 7.43
C ALA A 20 1.94 14.26 8.46
N VAL A 21 1.25 13.20 8.02
CA VAL A 21 0.50 12.31 8.92
C VAL A 21 1.43 11.41 9.76
N ALA A 22 2.59 11.03 9.22
CA ALA A 22 3.59 10.25 9.95
C ALA A 22 4.09 10.97 11.21
N LYS A 23 4.15 12.32 11.21
CA LYS A 23 4.51 13.11 12.40
C LYS A 23 3.52 12.96 13.55
N PHE A 24 2.29 12.52 13.26
CA PHE A 24 1.24 12.28 14.25
C PHE A 24 1.09 10.79 14.59
N GLY A 25 2.01 9.93 14.16
CA GLY A 25 2.02 8.50 14.49
C GLY A 25 1.37 7.60 13.44
N VAL A 26 0.77 8.16 12.38
CA VAL A 26 0.13 7.35 11.33
C VAL A 26 1.18 6.61 10.52
N SER A 27 1.08 5.28 10.45
CA SER A 27 1.95 4.42 9.66
C SER A 27 1.17 3.72 8.54
N GLU A 28 1.72 3.72 7.33
CA GLU A 28 1.20 2.99 6.18
C GLU A 28 1.40 1.47 6.35
N ILE A 29 0.40 0.68 5.93
CA ILE A 29 0.42 -0.78 5.86
C ILE A 29 0.31 -1.15 4.37
N ASN A 30 1.38 -1.73 3.82
CA ASN A 30 1.47 -2.13 2.41
C ASN A 30 2.10 -3.54 2.30
N PRO A 31 1.35 -4.60 2.63
CA PRO A 31 1.86 -5.93 2.94
C PRO A 31 2.12 -6.78 1.69
N HIS A 32 2.51 -6.19 0.56
CA HIS A 32 2.73 -6.93 -0.68
C HIS A 32 3.89 -7.94 -0.51
N GLY A 33 3.59 -9.24 -0.70
CA GLY A 33 4.53 -10.33 -0.50
C GLY A 33 4.67 -10.80 0.96
N GLU A 34 3.91 -10.21 1.89
CA GLU A 34 3.87 -10.63 3.29
C GLU A 34 2.74 -11.62 3.55
N LYS A 35 2.81 -12.36 4.67
CA LYS A 35 1.71 -13.24 5.09
C LYS A 35 0.47 -12.41 5.42
N PHE A 36 -0.69 -12.91 5.01
CA PHE A 36 -1.96 -12.29 5.33
C PHE A 36 -2.21 -12.28 6.83
N ASN A 37 -2.54 -11.10 7.39
CA ASN A 37 -2.97 -10.92 8.77
C ASN A 37 -4.38 -10.30 8.80
N PRO A 38 -5.41 -11.03 9.25
CA PRO A 38 -6.79 -10.53 9.30
C PRO A 38 -7.01 -9.30 10.19
N GLU A 39 -6.12 -9.03 11.17
CA GLU A 39 -6.23 -7.85 12.03
C GLU A 39 -5.95 -6.55 11.25
N TRP A 40 -5.16 -6.63 10.19
CA TRP A 40 -4.66 -5.47 9.46
C TRP A 40 -5.06 -5.46 7.98
N HIS A 41 -5.39 -6.63 7.41
CA HIS A 41 -5.60 -6.81 5.98
C HIS A 41 -7.02 -7.33 5.71
N GLU A 42 -7.65 -6.82 4.66
CA GLU A 42 -8.92 -7.33 4.15
C GLU A 42 -8.66 -8.18 2.89
N ALA A 43 -9.03 -9.46 2.94
CA ALA A 43 -8.87 -10.37 1.81
C ALA A 43 -9.97 -10.11 0.77
N MET A 44 -9.63 -9.46 -0.33
CA MET A 44 -10.58 -9.12 -1.40
C MET A 44 -10.83 -10.28 -2.37
N ALA A 45 -9.78 -11.01 -2.75
CA ALA A 45 -9.84 -12.13 -3.69
C ALA A 45 -8.70 -13.11 -3.45
N MET A 46 -8.92 -14.37 -3.79
CA MET A 46 -7.88 -15.40 -3.81
C MET A 46 -7.48 -15.69 -5.26
N GLN A 47 -6.19 -15.81 -5.52
CA GLN A 47 -5.64 -16.13 -6.84
C GLN A 47 -4.70 -17.33 -6.73
N PRO A 48 -4.75 -18.30 -7.67
CA PRO A 48 -3.74 -19.34 -7.74
C PRO A 48 -2.37 -18.74 -8.07
N SER A 49 -1.33 -19.21 -7.39
CA SER A 49 0.06 -18.83 -7.66
C SER A 49 0.95 -20.06 -7.54
N SER A 50 1.89 -20.20 -8.47
CA SER A 50 2.96 -21.21 -8.40
C SER A 50 4.24 -20.66 -7.75
N GLU A 51 4.32 -19.35 -7.53
CA GLU A 51 5.53 -18.65 -7.10
C GLU A 51 5.44 -18.15 -5.65
N ALA A 52 4.23 -17.90 -5.15
CA ALA A 52 4.03 -17.35 -3.83
C ALA A 52 3.61 -18.42 -2.83
N GLU A 53 4.16 -18.30 -1.62
CA GLU A 53 3.79 -19.17 -0.50
C GLU A 53 2.29 -19.05 -0.17
N PRO A 54 1.65 -20.14 0.30
CA PRO A 54 0.26 -20.11 0.72
C PRO A 54 -0.01 -19.00 1.75
N ASN A 55 -1.18 -18.37 1.63
CA ASN A 55 -1.64 -17.30 2.53
C ASN A 55 -0.76 -16.03 2.53
N THR A 56 -0.18 -15.71 1.37
CA THR A 56 0.61 -14.49 1.13
C THR A 56 -0.23 -13.46 0.38
N VAL A 57 -0.09 -12.17 0.73
CA VAL A 57 -0.75 -11.08 0.01
C VAL A 57 -0.06 -10.87 -1.34
N MET A 58 -0.78 -11.22 -2.40
CA MET A 58 -0.28 -11.11 -3.77
C MET A 58 -0.38 -9.70 -4.36
N GLN A 59 -1.40 -8.94 -3.97
CA GLN A 59 -1.65 -7.61 -4.49
C GLN A 59 -2.30 -6.73 -3.42
N VAL A 60 -1.82 -5.50 -3.31
CA VAL A 60 -2.43 -4.48 -2.45
C VAL A 60 -3.20 -3.53 -3.35
N ILE A 61 -4.53 -3.58 -3.26
CA ILE A 61 -5.43 -2.70 -4.05
C ILE A 61 -5.44 -1.28 -3.47
N GLN A 62 -5.50 -1.19 -2.16
CA GLN A 62 -5.43 0.07 -1.42
C GLN A 62 -4.55 -0.14 -0.19
N LYS A 63 -3.62 0.79 0.03
CA LYS A 63 -2.75 0.79 1.20
C LYS A 63 -3.58 1.06 2.46
N GLY A 64 -3.33 0.29 3.51
CA GLY A 64 -3.92 0.51 4.84
C GLY A 64 -3.14 1.57 5.62
N TYR A 65 -3.72 2.07 6.71
CA TYR A 65 -3.04 2.96 7.65
C TYR A 65 -3.47 2.62 9.07
N ARG A 66 -2.54 2.70 10.03
CA ARG A 66 -2.81 2.57 11.47
C ARG A 66 -2.23 3.76 12.22
N LEU A 67 -2.78 4.02 13.41
CA LEU A 67 -2.28 5.01 14.38
C LEU A 67 -1.78 4.28 15.63
#